data_AF-A0A6G0R035-F1
#
_entry.id   AF-A0A6G0R035-F1
#
_cell.length_a   1.000
_cell.length_b   1.000
_cell.length_c   1.000
_cell.angle_alpha   90.00
_cell.angle_beta   90.00
_cell.angle_gamma   90.00
#
_symmetry.space_group_name_H-M   'P 1'
#
loop_
_entity.id
_entity.type
_entity.pdbx_description
1 polymer ?
#
loop_
_entity_poly.entity_id
_entity_poly.type
_entity_poly.pdbx_seq_one_letter_code
_entity_poly.pdbx_strand_id
1 'polypeptide(L)'
;MPAIVDLEVAGVTTFGSRLGDSFRYLISLQDGKVNIWLEDRSSKKQWQSGFLSKAEYVTAANIFVDASAADYVSCFQQSLDCSEDKTDESQRKLPTLKGGKLQLEMSIKLRLLQSARDVSYVFKLDPVAVERIDILESKLKDQREELEKLRANRDNATRIFLYAESKTWLSSSKLLWDPLNSDYFALTADKTSITVLHPGVYAVGVLVNHLPAQMNNGGTLAAEKWSSSSVRCDRGSLL
;
A
#
# COMPACT_ATOMS: atom_id res chain seq x y z
N MET A 1 36.44 23.43 -9.29
CA MET A 1 36.25 22.14 -8.60
C MET A 1 34.80 21.74 -8.79
N PRO A 2 34.48 20.50 -9.22
CA PRO A 2 33.09 20.07 -9.24
C PRO A 2 32.58 20.03 -7.80
N ALA A 3 31.35 20.52 -7.57
CA ALA A 3 30.73 20.50 -6.26
C ALA A 3 30.64 19.05 -5.77
N ILE A 4 31.09 18.80 -4.54
CA ILE A 4 30.84 17.53 -3.87
C ILE A 4 29.34 17.49 -3.61
N VAL A 5 28.65 16.56 -4.28
CA VAL A 5 27.22 16.36 -4.11
C VAL A 5 27.04 15.28 -3.06
N ASP A 6 26.54 15.68 -1.89
CA ASP A 6 26.00 14.75 -0.92
C ASP A 6 24.57 14.38 -1.35
N LEU A 7 24.24 13.09 -1.30
CA LEU A 7 22.96 12.56 -1.78
C LEU A 7 22.49 11.45 -0.84
N GLU A 8 21.21 11.43 -0.53
CA GLU A 8 20.58 10.32 0.18
C GLU A 8 19.32 9.87 -0.56
N VAL A 9 19.23 8.57 -0.85
CA VAL A 9 18.07 7.96 -1.49
C VAL A 9 17.60 6.77 -0.67
N ALA A 10 16.29 6.68 -0.45
CA ALA A 10 15.68 5.66 0.39
C ALA A 10 14.53 5.00 -0.34
N GLY A 11 14.28 3.74 -0.01
CA GLY A 11 13.19 2.98 -0.60
C GLY A 11 12.93 1.67 0.12
N VAL A 12 12.08 0.85 -0.50
CA VAL A 12 11.73 -0.49 -0.03
C VAL A 12 11.98 -1.47 -1.16
N THR A 13 12.60 -2.60 -0.84
CA THR A 13 12.95 -3.64 -1.79
C THR A 13 12.65 -5.03 -1.23
N THR A 14 12.62 -6.01 -2.12
CA THR A 14 12.47 -7.44 -1.82
C THR A 14 13.54 -8.23 -2.55
N PHE A 15 13.87 -9.41 -2.05
CA PHE A 15 14.83 -10.31 -2.69
C PHE A 15 14.19 -11.70 -2.85
N GLY A 16 14.25 -12.28 -4.04
CA GLY A 16 13.57 -13.54 -4.36
C GLY A 16 14.20 -14.73 -3.65
N SER A 17 15.48 -14.59 -3.26
CA SER A 17 16.15 -15.51 -2.33
C SER A 17 15.53 -15.54 -0.93
N ARG A 18 14.67 -14.57 -0.58
CA ARG A 18 14.04 -14.37 0.74
C ARG A 18 12.55 -14.05 0.58
N LEU A 19 11.81 -15.05 0.13
CA LEU A 19 10.36 -14.94 -0.10
C LEU A 19 9.62 -14.43 1.14
N GLY A 20 8.94 -13.29 1.00
CA GLY A 20 8.12 -12.68 2.06
C GLY A 20 8.82 -11.61 2.90
N ASP A 21 10.15 -11.46 2.80
CA ASP A 21 10.88 -10.43 3.53
C ASP A 21 10.87 -9.10 2.74
N SER A 22 10.44 -8.03 3.40
CA SER A 22 10.53 -6.65 2.89
C SER A 22 11.66 -5.92 3.62
N PHE A 23 12.54 -5.30 2.84
CA PHE A 23 13.69 -4.57 3.34
C PHE A 23 13.54 -3.08 3.06
N ARG A 24 13.84 -2.25 4.05
CA ARG A 24 14.04 -0.81 3.85
C ARG A 24 15.51 -0.57 3.56
N TYR A 25 15.80 0.27 2.59
CA TYR A 25 17.18 0.61 2.24
C TYR A 25 17.40 2.13 2.30
N LEU A 26 18.65 2.50 2.53
CA LEU A 26 19.16 3.86 2.39
C LEU A 26 20.53 3.79 1.70
N ILE A 27 20.72 4.59 0.67
CA ILE A 27 22.02 4.78 0.01
C ILE A 27 22.44 6.22 0.25
N SER A 28 23.56 6.40 0.93
CA SER A 28 24.13 7.72 1.24
C SER A 28 25.43 7.92 0.45
N LEU A 29 25.56 9.07 -0.19
CA LEU A 29 26.77 9.56 -0.82
C LEU A 29 27.28 10.73 0.02
N GLN A 30 28.49 10.59 0.56
CA GLN A 30 29.14 11.64 1.32
C GLN A 30 30.63 11.70 0.95
N ASP A 31 31.13 12.89 0.62
CA ASP A 31 32.54 13.07 0.23
C ASP A 31 33.01 12.12 -0.90
N GLY A 32 32.09 11.81 -1.83
CA GLY A 32 32.34 10.88 -2.94
C GLY A 32 32.40 9.40 -2.54
N LYS A 33 32.04 9.06 -1.30
CA LYS A 33 31.95 7.69 -0.79
C LYS A 33 30.51 7.25 -0.63
N VAL A 34 30.23 5.99 -0.96
CA VAL A 34 28.90 5.40 -0.93
C VAL A 34 28.76 4.49 0.29
N ASN A 35 27.69 4.67 1.06
CA ASN A 35 27.25 3.75 2.09
C ASN A 35 25.88 3.17 1.72
N ILE A 36 25.72 1.85 1.88
CA ILE A 36 24.44 1.17 1.71
C ILE A 36 24.03 0.63 3.07
N TRP A 37 22.85 1.01 3.54
CA TRP A 37 22.20 0.51 4.73
C TRP A 37 20.94 -0.27 4.37
N LEU A 38 20.72 -1.39 5.07
CA LEU A 38 19.54 -2.24 4.94
C LEU A 38 18.94 -2.56 6.29
N GLU A 39 17.62 -2.52 6.37
CA GLU A 39 16.82 -2.99 7.51
C GLU A 39 15.81 -4.03 7.05
N ASP A 40 15.79 -5.17 7.73
CA ASP A 40 14.67 -6.11 7.65
C ASP A 40 13.47 -5.54 8.42
N ARG A 41 12.36 -5.28 7.73
CA ARG A 41 11.19 -4.64 8.34
C ARG A 41 10.49 -5.52 9.36
N SER A 42 10.61 -6.84 9.24
CA SER A 42 10.01 -7.81 10.16
C SER A 42 10.85 -7.98 11.41
N SER A 43 12.15 -8.27 11.26
CA SER A 43 13.03 -8.56 12.39
C SER A 43 13.69 -7.32 13.00
N LYS A 44 13.68 -6.19 12.30
CA LYS A 44 14.34 -4.91 12.66
C LYS A 44 15.86 -5.00 12.77
N LYS A 45 16.45 -6.08 12.27
CA LYS A 45 17.90 -6.20 12.14
C LYS A 45 18.38 -5.27 11.03
N GLN A 46 19.54 -4.67 11.25
CA GLN A 46 20.13 -3.69 10.35
C GLN A 46 21.55 -4.09 9.96
N TRP A 47 21.95 -3.72 8.75
CA TRP A 47 23.28 -3.93 8.21
C TRP A 47 23.73 -2.73 7.39
N GLN A 48 25.04 -2.48 7.34
CA GLN A 48 25.60 -1.42 6.52
C GLN A 48 26.96 -1.79 5.91
N SER A 49 27.29 -1.18 4.77
CA SER A 49 28.61 -1.36 4.13
C SER A 49 29.71 -0.51 4.77
N GLY A 50 29.34 0.60 5.42
CA GLY A 50 30.25 1.70 5.68
C GLY A 50 30.47 2.54 4.41
N PHE A 51 31.17 3.68 4.55
CA PHE A 51 31.47 4.58 3.44
C PHE A 51 32.61 4.04 2.56
N LEU A 52 32.24 3.49 1.41
CA LEU A 52 33.13 2.91 0.41
C LEU A 52 33.53 3.95 -0.64
N SER A 53 34.82 4.05 -0.92
CA SER A 53 35.34 4.80 -2.06
C SER A 53 35.05 4.08 -3.38
N LYS A 54 35.08 4.82 -4.50
CA LYS A 54 34.78 4.28 -5.84
C LYS A 54 35.62 3.03 -6.18
N ALA A 55 36.89 2.99 -5.78
CA ALA A 55 37.77 1.85 -6.07
C ALA A 55 37.39 0.56 -5.33
N GLU A 56 36.55 0.63 -4.29
CA GLU A 56 36.15 -0.53 -3.49
C GLU A 56 34.94 -1.27 -4.10
N TYR A 57 34.13 -0.59 -4.91
CA TYR A 57 32.97 -1.18 -5.58
C TYR A 57 33.07 -1.17 -7.11
N VAL A 58 34.00 -0.39 -7.69
CA VAL A 58 34.27 -0.34 -9.12
C VAL A 58 35.56 -1.07 -9.47
N THR A 59 35.47 -1.98 -10.43
CA THR A 59 36.53 -2.78 -11.03
C THR A 59 36.57 -2.55 -12.54
N ALA A 60 37.62 -2.99 -13.22
CA ALA A 60 37.68 -2.95 -14.69
C ALA A 60 36.51 -3.69 -15.37
N ALA A 61 35.90 -4.66 -14.69
CA ALA A 61 34.79 -5.45 -15.20
C ALA A 61 33.42 -4.77 -15.06
N ASN A 62 33.28 -3.75 -14.21
CA ASN A 62 32.01 -3.06 -13.98
C ASN A 62 32.09 -1.53 -14.08
N ILE A 63 33.23 -0.99 -14.54
CA ILE A 63 33.41 0.44 -14.74
C ILE A 63 32.57 0.97 -15.91
N PHE A 64 31.94 2.12 -15.67
CA PHE A 64 31.36 2.97 -16.70
C PHE A 64 32.29 4.17 -16.90
N VAL A 65 32.63 4.45 -18.16
CA VAL A 65 33.48 5.59 -18.52
C VAL A 65 32.79 6.87 -18.08
N ASP A 66 33.54 7.77 -17.45
CA ASP A 66 33.10 9.07 -16.94
C ASP A 66 31.98 9.06 -15.88
N ALA A 67 31.53 7.89 -15.41
CA ALA A 67 30.50 7.81 -14.38
C ALA A 67 31.00 8.34 -13.03
N SER A 68 30.26 9.28 -12.45
CA SER A 68 30.47 9.80 -11.10
C SER A 68 29.94 8.84 -10.04
N ALA A 69 30.28 9.06 -8.77
CA ALA A 69 29.71 8.28 -7.67
C ALA A 69 28.19 8.41 -7.57
N ALA A 70 27.63 9.58 -7.91
CA ALA A 70 26.18 9.82 -7.95
C ALA A 70 25.48 9.01 -9.05
N ASP A 71 26.13 8.80 -10.20
CA ASP A 71 25.60 7.95 -11.27
C ASP A 71 25.50 6.49 -10.79
N TYR A 72 26.50 6.01 -10.05
CA TYR A 72 26.46 4.68 -9.43
C TYR A 72 25.36 4.58 -8.37
N VAL A 73 25.16 5.61 -7.53
CA VAL A 73 24.05 5.62 -6.55
C VAL A 73 22.70 5.50 -7.25
N SER A 74 22.48 6.25 -8.33
CA SER A 74 21.26 6.18 -9.12
C SER A 74 21.06 4.78 -9.74
N CYS A 75 22.16 4.17 -10.21
CA CYS A 75 22.18 2.83 -10.77
C CYS A 75 21.82 1.76 -9.71
N PHE A 76 22.36 1.88 -8.49
CA PHE A 76 22.05 0.99 -7.38
C PHE A 76 20.60 1.16 -6.90
N GLN A 77 20.13 2.40 -6.78
CA GLN A 77 18.74 2.69 -6.44
C GLN A 77 17.78 2.04 -7.43
N GLN A 78 18.01 2.23 -8.73
CA GLN A 78 17.20 1.61 -9.77
C GLN A 78 17.18 0.07 -9.65
N SER A 79 18.32 -0.55 -9.37
CA SER A 79 18.40 -2.00 -9.16
C SER A 79 17.59 -2.48 -7.95
N LEU A 80 17.52 -1.69 -6.88
CA LEU A 80 16.73 -2.01 -5.69
C LEU A 80 15.24 -1.74 -5.87
N ASP A 81 14.87 -0.72 -6.64
CA ASP A 81 13.47 -0.35 -6.90
C ASP A 81 12.78 -1.24 -7.97
N CYS A 82 13.55 -1.88 -8.85
CA CYS A 82 13.00 -2.75 -9.87
C CYS A 82 12.23 -3.94 -9.29
N SER A 83 11.04 -4.22 -9.84
CA SER A 83 10.29 -5.43 -9.51
C SER A 83 11.03 -6.66 -10.04
N GLU A 84 11.22 -7.66 -9.17
CA GLU A 84 11.97 -8.88 -9.50
C GLU A 84 11.26 -9.75 -10.55
N ASP A 85 9.93 -9.65 -10.64
CA ASP A 85 9.11 -10.48 -11.53
C ASP A 85 9.04 -9.96 -12.98
N LYS A 86 9.45 -8.71 -13.24
CA LYS A 86 9.08 -8.00 -14.48
C LYS A 86 10.20 -7.85 -15.50
N THR A 87 11.46 -8.04 -15.12
CA THR A 87 12.58 -7.69 -16.00
C THR A 87 13.82 -8.52 -15.71
N ASP A 88 14.27 -9.29 -16.70
CA ASP A 88 15.57 -9.98 -16.71
C ASP A 88 16.77 -9.00 -16.84
N GLU A 89 16.51 -7.70 -16.64
CA GLU A 89 17.46 -6.60 -16.83
C GLU A 89 18.20 -6.23 -15.55
N SER A 90 17.64 -6.53 -14.39
CA SER A 90 18.26 -6.30 -13.09
C SER A 90 17.99 -7.47 -12.16
N GLN A 91 19.04 -8.11 -11.66
CA GLN A 91 18.95 -9.17 -10.67
C GLN A 91 19.64 -8.73 -9.39
N ARG A 92 19.07 -9.08 -8.24
CA ARG A 92 19.68 -8.81 -6.94
C ARG A 92 19.54 -10.01 -6.01
N LYS A 93 20.56 -10.24 -5.20
CA LYS A 93 20.61 -11.35 -4.24
C LYS A 93 21.14 -10.86 -2.90
N LEU A 94 20.68 -11.48 -1.82
CA LEU A 94 21.09 -11.15 -0.46
C LEU A 94 21.51 -12.40 0.33
N PRO A 95 22.58 -13.11 -0.09
CA PRO A 95 23.12 -14.23 0.66
C PRO A 95 23.60 -13.84 2.06
N THR A 96 23.39 -14.75 3.01
CA THR A 96 23.91 -14.64 4.37
C THR A 96 25.34 -15.16 4.42
N LEU A 97 26.25 -14.38 4.99
CA LEU A 97 27.63 -14.78 5.26
C LEU A 97 27.80 -15.23 6.72
N LYS A 98 28.97 -15.80 7.04
CA LYS A 98 29.34 -16.17 8.41
C LYS A 98 29.33 -14.92 9.32
N GLY A 99 28.97 -15.11 10.59
CA GLY A 99 28.94 -14.03 11.59
C GLY A 99 27.74 -13.08 11.47
N GLY A 100 26.67 -13.50 10.78
CA GLY A 100 25.45 -12.69 10.64
C GLY A 100 25.58 -11.51 9.67
N LYS A 101 26.68 -11.45 8.91
CA LYS A 101 26.89 -10.49 7.84
C LYS A 101 26.03 -10.83 6.62
N LEU A 102 25.72 -9.84 5.81
CA LEU A 102 25.04 -10.04 4.53
C LEU A 102 25.97 -9.63 3.38
N GLN A 103 25.68 -10.15 2.20
CA GLN A 103 26.30 -9.68 0.96
C GLN A 103 25.21 -9.29 -0.01
N LEU A 104 25.18 -8.02 -0.40
CA LEU A 104 24.28 -7.52 -1.43
C LEU A 104 24.98 -7.66 -2.78
N GLU A 105 24.42 -8.50 -3.64
CA GLU A 105 24.86 -8.66 -5.02
C GLU A 105 23.83 -8.03 -5.93
N MET A 106 24.26 -7.11 -6.79
CA MET A 106 23.42 -6.45 -7.79
C MET A 106 24.04 -6.69 -9.17
N SER A 107 23.25 -7.20 -10.10
CA SER A 107 23.65 -7.45 -11.48
C SER A 107 22.72 -6.70 -12.41
N ILE A 108 23.30 -5.98 -13.36
CA ILE A 108 22.60 -5.17 -14.34
C ILE A 108 23.00 -5.65 -15.72
N LYS A 109 22.01 -6.04 -16.51
CA LYS A 109 22.19 -6.55 -17.86
C LYS A 109 22.10 -5.41 -18.86
N LEU A 110 23.24 -5.03 -19.40
CA LEU A 110 23.35 -3.99 -20.43
C LEU A 110 23.27 -4.63 -21.80
N ARG A 111 22.35 -4.17 -22.63
CA ARG A 111 22.28 -4.57 -24.04
C ARG A 111 22.87 -3.47 -24.89
N LEU A 112 23.93 -3.79 -25.62
CA LEU A 112 24.52 -2.89 -26.63
C LEU A 112 24.60 -3.65 -27.95
N LEU A 113 23.97 -3.07 -28.98
CA LEU A 113 23.86 -3.68 -30.31
C LEU A 113 23.24 -5.09 -30.22
N GLN A 114 23.98 -6.12 -30.65
CA GLN A 114 23.58 -7.53 -30.60
C GLN A 114 24.19 -8.29 -29.42
N SER A 115 24.85 -7.60 -28.49
CA SER A 115 25.51 -8.20 -27.33
C SER A 115 24.84 -7.79 -26.02
N ALA A 116 24.87 -8.68 -25.05
CA ALA A 116 24.47 -8.41 -23.68
C ALA A 116 25.69 -8.60 -22.76
N ARG A 117 25.90 -7.65 -21.86
CA ARG A 117 26.92 -7.69 -20.82
C ARG A 117 26.25 -7.58 -19.46
N ASP A 118 26.54 -8.54 -18.59
CA ASP A 118 26.16 -8.45 -17.19
C ASP A 118 27.23 -7.71 -16.40
N VAL A 119 26.81 -6.67 -15.70
CA VAL A 119 27.65 -5.84 -14.84
C VAL A 119 27.23 -6.07 -13.40
N SER A 120 28.14 -6.60 -12.59
CA SER A 120 27.85 -6.96 -11.20
C SER A 120 28.60 -6.10 -10.20
N TYR A 121 27.94 -5.82 -9.08
CA TYR A 121 28.46 -5.14 -7.91
C TYR A 121 28.18 -5.98 -6.68
N VAL A 122 29.15 -6.01 -5.76
CA VAL A 122 29.08 -6.83 -4.55
C VAL A 122 29.45 -5.97 -3.35
N PHE A 123 28.54 -5.88 -2.39
CA PHE A 123 28.70 -5.11 -1.17
C PHE A 123 28.63 -6.05 0.03
N LYS A 124 29.64 -6.02 0.89
CA LYS A 124 29.60 -6.71 2.18
C LYS A 124 28.94 -5.79 3.19
N LEU A 125 27.97 -6.30 3.92
CA LEU A 125 27.20 -5.55 4.90
C LEU A 125 27.41 -6.15 6.28
N ASP A 126 27.95 -5.33 7.18
CA ASP A 126 28.19 -5.68 8.57
C ASP A 126 26.94 -5.39 9.42
N PRO A 127 26.61 -6.27 10.38
CA PRO A 127 25.47 -6.06 11.26
C PRO A 127 25.68 -4.80 12.10
N VAL A 128 24.63 -3.99 12.19
CA VAL A 128 24.59 -2.81 13.05
C VAL A 128 23.96 -3.21 14.38
N ALA A 129 24.56 -2.80 15.49
CA ALA A 129 23.94 -2.93 16.79
C ALA A 129 22.75 -1.97 16.85
N VAL A 130 21.54 -2.50 16.94
CA VAL A 130 20.31 -1.70 16.99
C VAL A 130 19.87 -1.61 18.45
N GLU A 131 19.70 -0.40 18.98
CA GLU A 131 19.19 -0.24 20.32
C GLU A 131 17.68 -0.52 20.37
N ARG A 132 17.18 -0.88 21.56
CA ARG A 132 15.75 -1.19 21.73
C ARG A 132 14.85 -0.01 21.38
N ILE A 133 15.34 1.21 21.57
CA ILE A 133 14.61 2.45 21.24
C ILE A 133 14.48 2.58 19.73
N ASP A 134 15.56 2.39 18.97
CA ASP A 134 15.55 2.44 17.50
C ASP A 134 14.60 1.38 16.90
N ILE A 135 14.54 0.19 17.50
CA ILE A 135 13.58 -0.85 17.11
C ILE A 135 12.14 -0.36 17.28
N LEU A 136 11.84 0.31 18.41
CA LEU A 136 10.51 0.83 18.70
C LEU A 136 10.14 1.98 17.76
N GLU A 137 11.06 2.90 17.49
CA GLU A 137 10.87 3.97 16.51
C GLU A 137 10.62 3.44 15.10
N SER A 138 11.40 2.43 14.67
CA SER A 138 11.20 1.77 13.38
C SER A 138 9.85 1.05 13.28
N LYS A 139 9.39 0.40 14.36
CA LYS A 139 8.05 -0.20 14.42
C LYS A 139 6.94 0.86 14.38
N LEU A 140 7.10 1.97 15.10
CA LEU A 140 6.14 3.07 15.09
C LEU A 140 6.03 3.69 13.70
N LYS A 141 7.16 3.86 13.00
CA LYS A 141 7.20 4.34 11.62
C LYS A 141 6.41 3.43 10.68
N ASP A 142 6.60 2.11 10.78
CA ASP A 142 5.83 1.15 9.99
C ASP A 142 4.32 1.20 10.29
N GLN A 143 3.94 1.27 11.57
CA GLN A 143 2.54 1.39 11.95
C GLN A 143 1.91 2.68 11.41
N ARG A 144 2.65 3.79 11.42
CA ARG A 144 2.20 5.06 10.84
C ARG A 144 2.02 4.96 9.34
N GLU A 145 2.96 4.33 8.62
CA GLU A 145 2.87 4.14 7.17
C GLU A 145 1.64 3.30 6.78
N GLU A 146 1.39 2.19 7.48
CA GLU A 146 0.19 1.37 7.25
C GLU A 146 -1.10 2.13 7.57
N LEU A 147 -1.12 2.95 8.64
CA LEU A 147 -2.27 3.80 8.96
C LEU A 147 -2.55 4.84 7.87
N GLU A 148 -1.52 5.49 7.33
CA GLU A 148 -1.69 6.44 6.23
C GLU A 148 -2.18 5.75 4.94
N LYS A 149 -1.67 4.54 4.65
CA LYS A 149 -2.16 3.73 3.52
C LYS A 149 -3.64 3.37 3.67
N LEU A 150 -4.06 2.97 4.86
CA LEU A 150 -5.46 2.67 5.16
C LEU A 150 -6.35 3.92 5.07
N ARG A 151 -5.86 5.08 5.49
CA ARG A 151 -6.57 6.37 5.36
C ARG A 151 -6.72 6.78 3.90
N ALA A 152 -5.64 6.73 3.11
CA ALA A 152 -5.68 7.01 1.68
C ALA A 152 -6.66 6.09 0.95
N ASN A 153 -6.72 4.81 1.34
CA ASN A 153 -7.71 3.87 0.79
C ASN A 153 -9.15 4.19 1.22
N ARG A 154 -9.37 4.66 2.45
CA ARG A 154 -10.69 5.11 2.90
C ARG A 154 -11.15 6.37 2.15
N ASP A 155 -10.23 7.28 1.84
CA ASP A 155 -10.55 8.54 1.17
C ASP A 155 -10.73 8.37 -0.35
N ASN A 156 -10.16 7.32 -0.96
CA ASN A 156 -10.44 6.95 -2.34
C ASN A 156 -11.79 6.23 -2.53
N ALA A 157 -12.35 5.68 -1.45
CA ALA A 157 -13.59 4.94 -1.51
C ALA A 157 -14.74 5.94 -1.68
N THR A 158 -15.40 5.91 -2.83
CA THR A 158 -16.61 6.67 -3.08
C THR A 158 -17.59 6.45 -1.93
N ARG A 159 -17.86 7.50 -1.16
CA ARG A 159 -18.81 7.43 -0.04
C ARG A 159 -20.21 7.34 -0.62
N ILE A 160 -20.70 6.12 -0.77
CA ILE A 160 -22.07 5.83 -1.18
C ILE A 160 -22.95 6.00 0.07
N PHE A 161 -23.75 7.06 0.11
CA PHE A 161 -24.74 7.29 1.16
C PHE A 161 -26.06 7.76 0.53
N LEU A 162 -27.16 7.49 1.22
CA LEU A 162 -28.48 7.97 0.85
C LEU A 162 -29.18 8.51 2.09
N TYR A 163 -29.77 9.68 1.94
CA TYR A 163 -30.82 10.16 2.83
C TYR A 163 -32.13 10.16 2.06
N ALA A 164 -33.15 9.50 2.61
CA ALA A 164 -34.46 9.38 1.99
C ALA A 164 -35.55 9.69 3.02
N GLU A 165 -36.54 10.47 2.60
CA GLU A 165 -37.70 10.84 3.41
C GLU A 165 -38.97 10.29 2.76
N SER A 166 -39.99 10.06 3.59
CA SER A 166 -41.35 9.78 3.16
C SER A 166 -42.29 10.77 3.82
N LYS A 167 -43.13 11.44 3.00
CA LYS A 167 -44.12 12.42 3.49
C LYS A 167 -45.52 11.82 3.63
N THR A 168 -45.78 10.67 2.99
CA THR A 168 -47.14 10.14 2.85
C THR A 168 -47.15 8.62 2.96
N TRP A 169 -48.20 8.09 3.61
CA TRP A 169 -48.48 6.67 3.67
C TRP A 169 -49.41 6.28 2.51
N LEU A 170 -49.03 5.26 1.73
CA LEU A 170 -49.89 4.68 0.70
C LEU A 170 -50.65 3.51 1.34
N SER A 171 -51.91 3.77 1.69
CA SER A 171 -52.72 2.94 2.60
C SER A 171 -52.00 2.66 3.94
N SER A 172 -52.71 2.17 4.95
CA SER A 172 -52.22 2.14 6.36
C SER A 172 -51.02 1.21 6.65
N SER A 173 -50.23 0.82 5.64
CA SER A 173 -49.15 -0.16 5.76
C SER A 173 -47.86 0.12 4.98
N LYS A 174 -47.82 1.06 4.01
CA LYS A 174 -46.61 1.32 3.19
C LYS A 174 -46.23 2.79 3.13
N LEU A 175 -44.93 3.07 3.16
CA LEU A 175 -44.35 4.42 2.99
C LEU A 175 -44.17 4.73 1.50
N LEU A 176 -44.49 5.96 1.11
CA LEU A 176 -44.18 6.48 -0.21
C LEU A 176 -42.92 7.36 -0.12
N TRP A 177 -41.82 6.92 -0.73
CA TRP A 177 -40.56 7.65 -0.68
C TRP A 177 -40.57 8.83 -1.66
N ASP A 178 -39.99 9.95 -1.23
CA ASP A 178 -39.72 11.08 -2.11
C ASP A 178 -38.67 10.69 -3.18
N PRO A 179 -38.67 11.36 -4.35
CA PRO A 179 -37.69 11.09 -5.41
C PRO A 179 -36.25 11.16 -4.89
N LEU A 180 -35.46 10.14 -5.22
CA LEU A 180 -34.05 10.07 -4.82
C LEU A 180 -33.17 10.82 -5.83
N ASN A 181 -32.17 11.53 -5.33
CA ASN A 181 -31.12 12.12 -6.15
C ASN A 181 -29.82 11.34 -5.94
N SER A 182 -29.71 10.16 -6.56
CA SER A 182 -28.53 9.30 -6.44
C SER A 182 -28.42 8.33 -7.63
N ASP A 183 -27.21 8.13 -8.12
CA ASP A 183 -26.89 7.13 -9.15
C ASP A 183 -26.70 5.72 -8.55
N TYR A 184 -26.67 5.62 -7.21
CA TYR A 184 -26.39 4.38 -6.49
C TYR A 184 -27.66 3.69 -5.95
N PHE A 185 -28.78 4.41 -5.94
CA PHE A 185 -30.06 3.95 -5.39
C PHE A 185 -31.20 4.32 -6.33
N ALA A 186 -32.13 3.40 -6.56
CA ALA A 186 -33.32 3.64 -7.36
C ALA A 186 -34.59 3.32 -6.58
N LEU A 187 -35.67 4.05 -6.87
CA LEU A 187 -37.00 3.69 -6.39
C LEU A 187 -37.62 2.61 -7.26
N THR A 188 -38.39 1.73 -6.65
CA THR A 188 -39.31 0.86 -7.38
C THR A 188 -40.39 1.67 -8.10
N ALA A 189 -41.00 1.10 -9.13
CA ALA A 189 -42.01 1.81 -9.95
C ALA A 189 -43.21 2.32 -9.13
N ASP A 190 -43.54 1.63 -8.03
CA ASP A 190 -44.59 2.00 -7.08
C ASP A 190 -44.11 2.97 -5.97
N LYS A 191 -42.82 3.33 -5.96
CA LYS A 191 -42.15 4.21 -5.00
C LYS A 191 -42.24 3.77 -3.53
N THR A 192 -42.49 2.48 -3.28
CA THR A 192 -42.61 1.95 -1.90
C THR A 192 -41.32 1.34 -1.36
N SER A 193 -40.35 1.05 -2.23
CA SER A 193 -39.09 0.41 -1.87
C SER A 193 -37.90 1.11 -2.52
N ILE A 194 -36.75 1.02 -1.86
CA ILE A 194 -35.46 1.51 -2.35
C ILE A 194 -34.60 0.31 -2.74
N THR A 195 -34.10 0.33 -3.96
CA THR A 195 -33.20 -0.67 -4.54
C THR A 195 -31.77 -0.15 -4.53
N VAL A 196 -30.85 -0.95 -4.00
CA VAL A 196 -29.42 -0.64 -3.99
C VAL A 196 -28.78 -1.16 -5.27
N LEU A 197 -28.18 -0.27 -6.06
CA LEU A 197 -27.63 -0.62 -7.38
C LEU A 197 -26.17 -1.06 -7.33
N HIS A 198 -25.47 -0.80 -6.22
CA HIS A 198 -24.05 -1.14 -6.05
C HIS A 198 -23.86 -2.21 -4.98
N PRO A 199 -23.15 -3.31 -5.27
CA PRO A 199 -22.82 -4.31 -4.26
C PRO A 199 -21.97 -3.71 -3.13
N GLY A 200 -22.32 -4.02 -1.87
CA GLY A 200 -21.58 -3.50 -0.73
C GLY A 200 -22.20 -3.84 0.61
N VAL A 201 -21.50 -3.45 1.68
CA VAL A 201 -22.01 -3.52 3.05
C VAL A 201 -22.60 -2.15 3.41
N TYR A 202 -23.87 -2.14 3.80
CA TYR A 202 -24.60 -0.91 4.11
C TYR A 202 -25.08 -0.92 5.56
N ALA A 203 -24.87 0.20 6.24
CA ALA A 203 -25.55 0.48 7.50
C ALA A 203 -26.86 1.20 7.20
N VAL A 204 -27.97 0.66 7.69
CA VAL A 204 -29.31 1.24 7.47
C VAL A 204 -29.85 1.74 8.81
N GLY A 205 -30.15 3.04 8.89
CA GLY A 205 -30.82 3.66 10.01
C GLY A 205 -32.16 4.22 9.57
N VAL A 206 -33.22 3.97 10.34
CA VAL A 206 -34.57 4.43 10.01
C VAL A 206 -35.18 5.10 11.24
N LEU A 207 -35.75 6.28 11.04
CA LEU A 207 -36.50 7.02 12.03
C LEU A 207 -37.95 7.12 11.58
N VAL A 208 -38.88 6.61 12.40
CA VAL A 208 -40.32 6.66 12.13
C VAL A 208 -41.00 7.49 13.21
N ASN A 209 -41.52 8.66 12.82
CA ASN A 209 -42.32 9.50 13.70
C ASN A 209 -43.80 9.14 13.56
N HIS A 210 -44.49 8.88 14.67
CA HIS A 210 -45.92 8.55 14.69
C HIS A 210 -46.68 9.45 15.68
N LEU A 211 -47.95 9.72 15.40
CA LEU A 211 -48.83 10.42 16.34
C LEU A 211 -49.14 9.51 17.53
N PRO A 212 -49.16 10.03 18.78
CA PRO A 212 -49.50 9.25 19.96
C PRO A 212 -51.02 9.05 20.04
N ALA A 213 -51.56 8.12 19.26
CA ALA A 213 -52.95 7.69 19.41
C ALA A 213 -53.16 6.24 18.94
N GLN A 214 -53.42 5.40 19.95
CA GLN A 214 -53.95 4.02 19.93
C GLN A 214 -53.03 2.88 19.43
N MET A 215 -52.80 1.96 20.38
CA MET A 215 -52.23 0.60 20.36
C MET A 215 -51.46 0.12 19.11
N ASN A 216 -50.21 -0.31 19.38
CA ASN A 216 -49.37 -1.20 18.55
C ASN A 216 -49.08 -0.74 17.10
N ASN A 217 -48.56 0.48 16.92
CA ASN A 217 -48.00 0.93 15.65
C ASN A 217 -46.46 0.79 15.63
N GLY A 218 -45.98 -0.46 15.58
CA GLY A 218 -44.59 -0.74 15.23
C GLY A 218 -44.39 -0.72 13.70
N GLY A 219 -43.26 -0.20 13.22
CA GLY A 219 -42.82 -0.34 11.83
C GLY A 219 -41.85 -1.51 11.71
N THR A 220 -42.01 -2.37 10.70
CA THR A 220 -41.09 -3.48 10.45
C THR A 220 -40.24 -3.18 9.21
N LEU A 221 -38.93 -3.31 9.36
CA LEU A 221 -37.98 -3.34 8.25
C LEU A 221 -37.82 -4.80 7.82
N ALA A 222 -38.18 -5.12 6.57
CA ALA A 222 -38.00 -6.43 5.98
C ALA A 222 -37.03 -6.34 4.79
N ALA A 223 -35.89 -7.04 4.90
CA ALA A 223 -35.01 -7.25 3.76
C ALA A 223 -35.47 -8.51 3.01
N GLU A 224 -36.17 -8.34 1.88
CA GLU A 224 -36.55 -9.48 1.03
C GLU A 224 -35.46 -9.72 -0.02
N LYS A 225 -34.81 -10.89 0.06
CA LYS A 225 -33.84 -11.34 -0.95
C LYS A 225 -34.58 -11.93 -2.14
N TRP A 226 -34.93 -11.08 -3.12
CA TRP A 226 -35.10 -11.54 -4.49
C TRP A 226 -33.74 -11.48 -5.20
N SER A 227 -33.60 -12.06 -6.40
CA SER A 227 -32.37 -12.04 -7.21
C SER A 227 -31.86 -10.63 -7.61
N SER A 228 -32.40 -9.57 -6.99
CA SER A 228 -31.83 -8.24 -6.83
C SER A 228 -32.42 -7.64 -5.53
N SER A 229 -31.58 -7.10 -4.66
CA SER A 229 -31.91 -6.75 -3.28
C SER A 229 -32.78 -5.48 -3.20
N SER A 230 -34.01 -5.61 -2.69
CA SER A 230 -34.87 -4.47 -2.34
C SER A 230 -35.08 -4.42 -0.82
N VAL A 231 -35.09 -3.23 -0.23
CA VAL A 231 -35.50 -3.05 1.17
C VAL A 231 -36.98 -2.70 1.19
N ARG A 232 -37.77 -3.51 1.88
CA ARG A 232 -39.23 -3.39 1.98
C ARG A 232 -39.62 -3.09 3.42
N CYS A 233 -40.51 -2.13 3.66
CA CYS A 233 -41.15 -1.95 4.97
C CYS A 233 -42.59 -2.41 4.87
N ASP A 234 -42.95 -3.47 5.59
CA ASP A 234 -44.33 -3.96 5.70
C ASP A 234 -44.76 -3.96 7.17
N ARG A 235 -46.07 -3.99 7.45
CA ARG A 235 -46.63 -4.11 8.80
C ARG A 235 -46.56 -5.56 9.28
N GLY A 236 -45.92 -5.81 10.43
CA GLY A 236 -45.96 -7.11 11.11
C GLY A 236 -46.15 -6.94 12.61
N SER A 237 -47.12 -7.67 13.18
CA SER A 237 -47.36 -7.76 14.63
C SER A 237 -46.25 -8.58 15.29
N LEU A 238 -45.70 -8.09 16.40
CA LEU A 238 -45.11 -8.95 17.43
C LEU A 238 -46.14 -9.02 18.56
N LEU A 239 -46.83 -10.17 18.61
CA LEU A 239 -47.97 -10.51 19.47
C LEU A 239 -49.16 -9.55 19.28
#